data_AF-A0A2T2SET2-F1
#
_entry.id   AF-A0A2T2SET2-F1
#
_cell.length_a   1.000
_cell.length_b   1.000
_cell.length_c   1.000
_cell.angle_alpha   90.00
_cell.angle_beta   90.00
_cell.angle_gamma   90.00
#
_symmetry.space_group_name_H-M   'P 1'
#
loop_
_entity.id
_entity.type
_entity.pdbx_description
1 polymer ?
#
loop_
_entity_poly.entity_id
_entity_poly.type
_entity_poly.pdbx_seq_one_letter_code
_entity_poly.pdbx_strand_id
1 'polypeptide(L)'
;MSYRSHSRGIMYAAPPSGESENRTTATDESGDEPAAELDHEAAATEANWTVEADSSLYYLSTASGNREWTIDPSRWRVVRYKEKRRDGTVIENRHFSNFQMVDGVIIPHRVVFRRPPDNLMARIEYESIQLNPSNLTLDLQLPSKVPRRSFRGR
;
A
#
# COMPACT_ATOMS: atom_id res chain seq x y z
N MET A 1 24.55 -5.17 24.29
CA MET A 1 24.46 -5.51 22.86
C MET A 1 23.46 -4.58 22.19
N SER A 2 23.87 -3.77 21.21
CA SER A 2 22.95 -2.97 20.37
C SER A 2 22.83 -3.62 19.00
N TYR A 3 21.60 -3.96 18.60
CA TYR A 3 21.30 -4.50 17.28
C TYR A 3 20.82 -3.36 16.38
N ARG A 4 21.62 -3.01 15.37
CA ARG A 4 21.30 -1.95 14.38
C ARG A 4 20.74 -2.63 13.13
N SER A 5 19.41 -2.68 13.01
CA SER A 5 18.74 -3.25 11.83
C SER A 5 18.53 -2.17 10.77
N HIS A 6 19.11 -2.35 9.58
CA HIS A 6 18.77 -1.57 8.39
C HIS A 6 17.56 -2.23 7.72
N SER A 7 16.36 -1.89 8.15
CA SER A 7 15.13 -2.43 7.56
C SER A 7 14.69 -1.56 6.38
N ARG A 8 14.81 -2.09 5.16
CA ARG A 8 14.11 -1.57 3.96
C ARG A 8 12.66 -2.03 4.02
N GLY A 9 11.80 -1.26 4.66
CA GLY A 9 10.35 -1.52 4.68
C GLY A 9 9.68 -1.02 3.41
N ILE A 10 8.99 -1.89 2.68
CA ILE A 10 8.07 -1.47 1.61
C ILE A 10 6.81 -0.92 2.29
N MET A 11 6.60 0.39 2.17
CA MET A 11 5.39 1.07 2.62
C MET A 11 4.31 0.87 1.54
N TYR A 12 3.16 0.28 1.91
CA TYR A 12 1.99 0.27 1.05
C TYR A 12 1.27 1.61 1.18
N ALA A 13 1.18 2.36 0.07
CA ALA A 13 0.23 3.47 -0.06
C ALA A 13 -1.14 2.92 -0.46
N ALA A 14 -2.22 3.45 0.11
CA ALA A 14 -3.57 3.12 -0.33
C ALA A 14 -3.81 3.66 -1.75
N PRO A 15 -4.49 2.92 -2.65
CA PRO A 15 -4.78 3.41 -4.00
C PRO A 15 -5.82 4.55 -3.98
N PRO A 16 -5.72 5.52 -4.90
CA PRO A 16 -6.67 6.63 -5.02
C PRO A 16 -8.02 6.15 -5.59
N SER A 17 -9.12 6.69 -5.04
CA SER A 17 -10.50 6.43 -5.46
C SER A 17 -10.80 7.11 -6.80
N GLY A 18 -11.19 6.33 -7.82
CA GLY A 18 -11.71 6.84 -9.10
C GLY A 18 -13.19 6.48 -9.27
N GLU A 19 -13.98 7.48 -9.66
CA GLU A 19 -15.44 7.48 -9.79
C GLU A 19 -15.91 6.59 -10.97
N SER A 20 -17.01 5.86 -10.77
CA SER A 20 -17.64 5.01 -11.79
C SER A 20 -18.91 5.68 -12.34
N GLU A 21 -18.91 6.00 -13.64
CA GLU A 21 -20.14 6.28 -14.39
C GLU A 21 -20.46 5.13 -15.35
N ASN A 22 -21.70 4.67 -15.25
CA ASN A 22 -22.26 3.48 -15.89
C ASN A 22 -23.09 3.88 -17.12
N ARG A 23 -22.91 3.24 -18.28
CA ARG A 23 -23.96 3.15 -19.32
C ARG A 23 -23.81 1.94 -20.25
N THR A 24 -24.87 1.13 -20.28
CA THR A 24 -25.10 -0.10 -21.06
C THR A 24 -25.68 0.21 -22.46
N THR A 25 -25.31 -0.54 -23.53
CA THR A 25 -26.14 -1.55 -24.26
C THR A 25 -25.62 -1.92 -25.68
N ALA A 26 -25.47 -3.24 -25.89
CA ALA A 26 -25.89 -4.09 -27.03
C ALA A 26 -25.10 -4.19 -28.37
N THR A 27 -24.54 -5.40 -28.57
CA THR A 27 -24.67 -6.37 -29.71
C THR A 27 -24.28 -6.01 -31.15
N ASP A 28 -23.32 -6.73 -31.77
CA ASP A 28 -23.53 -7.68 -32.89
C ASP A 28 -22.24 -8.46 -33.28
N GLU A 29 -22.42 -9.63 -33.92
CA GLU A 29 -21.44 -10.69 -34.21
C GLU A 29 -20.48 -10.43 -35.40
N SER A 30 -19.30 -11.09 -35.36
CA SER A 30 -18.66 -11.88 -36.44
C SER A 30 -17.16 -11.63 -36.63
N GLY A 31 -16.41 -12.71 -36.87
CA GLY A 31 -15.12 -12.67 -37.60
C GLY A 31 -13.88 -13.08 -36.81
N ASP A 32 -13.46 -14.33 -37.02
CA ASP A 32 -12.10 -14.85 -37.20
C ASP A 32 -10.87 -14.30 -36.44
N GLU A 33 -10.05 -15.26 -35.96
CA GLU A 33 -8.70 -15.20 -35.38
C GLU A 33 -8.50 -14.58 -33.97
N PRO A 34 -7.97 -15.34 -32.98
CA PRO A 34 -7.26 -14.73 -31.86
C PRO A 34 -5.75 -14.83 -32.08
N ALA A 35 -5.17 -13.73 -32.56
CA ALA A 35 -3.81 -13.38 -32.21
C ALA A 35 -3.69 -13.34 -30.68
N ALA A 36 -2.62 -13.91 -30.13
CA ALA A 36 -2.33 -13.91 -28.71
C ALA A 36 -2.11 -12.46 -28.21
N GLU A 37 -3.19 -11.78 -27.87
CA GLU A 37 -3.21 -10.53 -27.15
C GLU A 37 -3.01 -10.89 -25.67
N LEU A 38 -1.84 -10.55 -25.15
CA LEU A 38 -1.55 -10.64 -23.73
C LEU A 38 -2.39 -9.58 -23.02
N ASP A 39 -3.62 -9.96 -22.67
CA ASP A 39 -4.46 -9.22 -21.74
C ASP A 39 -3.67 -9.02 -20.45
N HIS A 40 -3.16 -7.81 -20.27
CA HIS A 40 -2.83 -7.30 -18.95
C HIS A 40 -4.16 -7.04 -18.24
N GLU A 41 -4.84 -8.11 -17.84
CA GLU A 41 -5.84 -8.08 -16.80
C GLU A 41 -5.11 -7.63 -15.53
N ALA A 42 -5.06 -6.32 -15.31
CA ALA A 42 -4.96 -5.80 -13.97
C ALA A 42 -6.22 -6.30 -13.26
N ALA A 43 -6.15 -7.49 -12.69
CA ALA A 43 -7.13 -8.00 -11.75
C ALA A 43 -7.12 -7.07 -10.53
N ALA A 44 -7.73 -5.90 -10.67
CA ALA A 44 -8.31 -5.20 -9.56
C ALA A 44 -9.47 -6.08 -9.11
N THR A 45 -9.16 -7.16 -8.39
CA THR A 45 -10.16 -7.81 -7.55
C THR A 45 -10.72 -6.69 -6.69
N GLU A 46 -12.00 -6.35 -6.85
CA GLU A 46 -12.65 -5.38 -5.98
C GLU A 46 -12.43 -5.87 -4.56
N ALA A 47 -11.45 -5.28 -3.90
CA ALA A 47 -11.07 -5.72 -2.59
C ALA A 47 -12.25 -5.35 -1.70
N ASN A 48 -12.97 -6.36 -1.25
CA ASN A 48 -14.15 -6.18 -0.43
C ASN A 48 -13.68 -5.65 0.94
N TRP A 49 -13.82 -4.34 1.13
CA TRP A 49 -13.42 -3.61 2.33
C TRP A 49 -14.66 -3.14 3.06
N THR A 50 -14.61 -3.14 4.39
CA THR A 50 -15.61 -2.48 5.24
C THR A 50 -15.00 -1.21 5.81
N VAL A 51 -15.75 -0.11 5.74
CA VAL A 51 -15.36 1.19 6.28
C VAL A 51 -16.38 1.59 7.35
N GLU A 52 -15.91 1.84 8.54
CA GLU A 52 -16.66 2.46 9.64
C GLU A 52 -15.99 3.77 10.03
N ALA A 53 -16.74 4.69 10.63
CA ALA A 53 -16.20 5.96 11.09
C ALA A 53 -16.87 6.41 12.38
N ASP A 54 -16.11 7.09 13.22
CA ASP A 54 -16.64 7.88 14.33
C ASP A 54 -16.36 9.37 14.13
N SER A 55 -16.56 10.20 15.16
CA SER A 55 -16.34 11.65 15.08
C SER A 55 -14.88 12.06 14.84
N SER A 56 -13.92 11.14 14.96
CA SER A 56 -12.49 11.42 14.99
C SER A 56 -11.64 10.53 14.08
N LEU A 57 -12.11 9.33 13.74
CA LEU A 57 -11.32 8.30 13.09
C LEU A 57 -12.13 7.53 12.05
N TYR A 58 -11.42 7.00 11.06
CA TYR A 58 -11.93 5.96 10.18
C TYR A 58 -11.32 4.60 10.55
N TYR A 59 -12.12 3.56 10.37
CA TYR A 59 -11.77 2.17 10.61
C TYR A 59 -11.98 1.39 9.31
N LEU A 60 -10.89 0.96 8.70
CA LEU A 60 -10.90 0.15 7.49
C LEU A 60 -10.63 -1.30 7.88
N SER A 61 -11.45 -2.24 7.42
CA SER A 61 -11.27 -3.67 7.65
C SER A 61 -11.38 -4.47 6.37
N THR A 62 -10.61 -5.57 6.26
CA THR A 62 -10.84 -6.58 5.21
C THR A 62 -12.23 -7.19 5.36
N ALA A 63 -12.80 -7.75 4.29
CA ALA A 63 -14.09 -8.45 4.36
C ALA A 63 -14.17 -9.56 5.43
N SER A 64 -13.05 -10.22 5.73
CA SER A 64 -12.99 -11.24 6.78
C SER A 64 -12.85 -10.65 8.19
N GLY A 65 -12.66 -9.34 8.33
CA GLY A 65 -12.43 -8.62 9.59
C GLY A 65 -11.11 -8.97 10.29
N ASN A 66 -10.24 -9.76 9.63
CA ASN A 66 -9.01 -10.25 10.22
C ASN A 66 -7.90 -9.19 10.23
N ARG A 67 -8.00 -8.14 9.42
CA ARG A 67 -7.08 -7.02 9.40
C ARG A 67 -7.87 -5.73 9.47
N GLU A 68 -7.39 -4.82 10.31
CA GLU A 68 -8.05 -3.56 10.61
C GLU A 68 -7.01 -2.44 10.68
N TRP A 69 -7.31 -1.31 10.06
CA TRP A 69 -6.51 -0.09 10.06
C TRP A 69 -7.33 1.05 10.66
N THR A 70 -6.71 1.81 11.56
CA THR A 70 -7.29 3.04 12.09
C THR A 70 -6.61 4.23 11.42
N ILE A 71 -7.41 5.13 10.87
CA ILE A 71 -6.97 6.27 10.07
C ILE A 71 -7.37 7.57 10.77
N ASP A 72 -6.41 8.47 10.92
CA ASP A 72 -6.60 9.86 11.36
C ASP A 72 -6.88 10.73 10.11
N PRO A 73 -8.12 11.22 9.92
CA PRO A 73 -8.50 11.95 8.72
C PRO A 73 -7.94 13.37 8.67
N SER A 74 -7.44 13.93 9.78
CA SER A 74 -6.86 15.29 9.79
C SER A 74 -5.63 15.41 8.90
N ARG A 75 -4.94 14.28 8.68
CA ARG A 75 -3.72 14.16 7.88
C ARG A 75 -3.73 12.93 6.97
N TRP A 76 -4.88 12.24 6.85
CA TRP A 76 -5.07 11.01 6.08
C TRP A 76 -3.97 9.96 6.31
N ARG A 77 -3.69 9.65 7.58
CA ARG A 77 -2.59 8.74 7.97
C ARG A 77 -3.09 7.56 8.80
N VAL A 78 -2.50 6.39 8.58
CA VAL A 78 -2.74 5.20 9.41
C VAL A 78 -2.02 5.36 10.75
N VAL A 79 -2.74 5.33 11.85
CA VAL A 79 -2.20 5.45 13.22
C VAL A 79 -2.13 4.11 13.95
N ARG A 80 -2.90 3.11 13.49
CA ARG A 80 -2.90 1.75 14.05
C ARG A 80 -3.18 0.70 12.99
N TYR A 81 -2.57 -0.46 13.15
CA TYR A 81 -2.91 -1.70 12.47
C TYR A 81 -3.15 -2.79 13.51
N LYS A 82 -4.10 -3.68 13.23
CA LYS A 82 -4.43 -4.84 14.06
C LYS A 82 -4.70 -6.04 13.16
N GLU A 83 -4.10 -7.18 13.49
CA GLU A 83 -4.36 -8.46 12.84
C GLU A 83 -4.90 -9.47 13.85
N LYS A 84 -5.94 -10.20 13.44
CA LYS A 84 -6.66 -11.19 14.23
C LYS A 84 -6.61 -12.53 13.50
N ARG A 85 -6.59 -13.62 14.26
CA ARG A 85 -6.97 -14.94 13.75
C ARG A 85 -8.49 -15.00 13.54
N ARG A 86 -8.94 -16.09 12.89
CA ARG A 86 -10.37 -16.36 12.66
C ARG A 86 -11.18 -16.49 13.94
N ASP A 87 -10.55 -16.90 15.04
CA ASP A 87 -11.15 -17.01 16.37
C ASP A 87 -11.26 -15.64 17.10
N GLY A 88 -10.87 -14.54 16.46
CA GLY A 88 -10.85 -13.20 17.03
C GLY A 88 -9.61 -12.86 17.87
N THR A 89 -8.72 -13.83 18.10
CA THR A 89 -7.47 -13.61 18.85
C THR A 89 -6.59 -12.61 18.11
N VAL A 90 -6.24 -11.50 18.76
CA VAL A 90 -5.31 -10.51 18.19
C VAL A 90 -3.90 -11.08 18.18
N ILE A 91 -3.35 -11.30 16.99
CA ILE A 91 -2.00 -11.84 16.82
C ILE A 91 -0.95 -10.76 16.59
N GLU A 92 -1.37 -9.59 16.13
CA GLU A 92 -0.45 -8.47 15.90
C GLU A 92 -1.15 -7.13 16.12
N ASN A 93 -0.42 -6.18 16.71
CA ASN A 93 -0.75 -4.76 16.66
C ASN A 93 0.48 -3.99 16.18
N ARG A 94 0.27 -2.97 15.34
CA ARG A 94 1.26 -1.92 15.07
C ARG A 94 0.67 -0.57 15.46
N HIS A 95 1.47 0.24 16.12
CA HIS A 95 1.14 1.64 16.38
C HIS A 95 2.15 2.53 15.67
N PHE A 96 1.63 3.48 14.90
CA PHE A 96 2.42 4.42 14.10
C PHE A 96 2.33 5.80 14.74
N SER A 97 3.49 6.42 14.97
CA SER A 97 3.58 7.69 15.68
C SER A 97 4.82 8.47 15.25
N ASN A 98 5.00 9.66 15.82
CA ASN A 98 6.09 10.58 15.46
C ASN A 98 6.13 10.82 13.94
N PHE A 99 5.00 11.21 13.37
CA PHE A 99 4.91 11.44 11.93
C PHE A 99 5.68 12.71 11.55
N GLN A 100 6.44 12.63 10.47
CA GLN A 100 7.19 13.75 9.91
C GLN A 100 6.88 13.88 8.41
N MET A 101 7.02 15.09 7.89
CA MET A 101 6.93 15.35 6.46
C MET A 101 8.31 15.11 5.83
N VAL A 102 8.40 14.19 4.87
CA VAL A 102 9.62 13.89 4.13
C VAL A 102 9.26 13.98 2.64
N ASP A 103 9.89 14.91 1.92
CA ASP A 103 9.64 15.19 0.50
C ASP A 103 8.14 15.29 0.13
N GLY A 104 7.35 15.94 0.99
CA GLY A 104 5.91 16.15 0.79
C GLY A 104 5.00 14.99 1.21
N VAL A 105 5.57 13.90 1.75
CA VAL A 105 4.81 12.74 2.25
C VAL A 105 4.88 12.65 3.77
N ILE A 106 3.74 12.40 4.43
CA ILE A 106 3.68 12.22 5.89
C ILE A 106 4.01 10.75 6.23
N ILE A 107 5.09 10.53 6.97
CA ILE A 107 5.64 9.19 7.25
C ILE A 107 5.86 9.02 8.76
N PRO A 108 5.52 7.87 9.36
CA PRO A 108 5.81 7.61 10.77
C PRO A 108 7.31 7.36 10.99
N HIS A 109 7.92 8.10 11.92
CA HIS A 109 9.28 7.81 12.37
C HIS A 109 9.35 6.86 13.57
N ARG A 110 8.20 6.51 14.16
CA ARG A 110 8.13 5.52 15.24
C ARG A 110 7.07 4.48 14.94
N VAL A 111 7.47 3.20 15.01
CA VAL A 111 6.57 2.07 14.88
C VAL A 111 6.76 1.11 16.06
N VAL A 112 5.69 0.83 16.79
CA VAL A 112 5.68 -0.16 17.86
C VAL A 112 4.89 -1.39 17.41
N PHE A 113 5.55 -2.53 17.34
CA PHE A 113 4.97 -3.84 17.03
C PHE A 113 4.72 -4.60 18.32
N ARG A 114 3.56 -5.26 18.43
CA ARG A 114 3.24 -6.15 19.53
C ARG A 114 2.63 -7.43 18.98
N ARG A 115 3.08 -8.58 19.51
CA ARG A 115 2.46 -9.89 19.30
C ARG A 115 1.96 -10.42 20.64
N PRO A 116 0.70 -10.12 21.02
CA PRO A 116 0.16 -10.48 22.33
C PRO A 116 0.27 -11.97 22.69
N PRO A 117 0.02 -12.95 21.78
CA PRO A 117 0.10 -14.36 22.13
C PRO A 117 1.49 -14.80 22.61
N ASP A 118 2.53 -14.14 22.10
CA ASP A 118 3.92 -14.47 22.41
C ASP A 118 4.51 -13.52 23.47
N ASN A 119 3.73 -12.54 23.95
CA ASN A 119 4.18 -11.43 24.78
C ASN A 119 5.43 -10.71 24.22
N LEU A 120 5.51 -10.56 22.89
CA LEU A 120 6.63 -9.92 22.21
C LEU A 120 6.32 -8.48 21.83
N MET A 121 7.32 -7.61 21.95
CA MET A 121 7.27 -6.22 21.50
C MET A 121 8.57 -5.85 20.79
N ALA A 122 8.44 -5.12 19.68
CA ALA A 122 9.56 -4.44 19.03
C ALA A 122 9.20 -2.97 18.81
N ARG A 123 10.20 -2.10 18.86
CA ARG A 123 10.06 -0.67 18.59
C ARG A 123 11.12 -0.25 17.60
N ILE A 124 10.68 0.39 16.52
CA ILE A 124 11.54 0.94 15.48
C ILE A 124 11.44 2.46 15.56
N GLU A 125 12.59 3.13 15.64
CA GLU A 125 12.72 4.56 15.44
C GLU A 125 13.54 4.80 14.18
N TYR A 126 13.01 5.60 13.27
CA TYR A 126 13.74 6.06 12.10
C TYR A 126 14.41 7.40 12.43
N GLU A 127 15.74 7.41 12.47
CA GLU A 127 16.51 8.64 12.63
C GLU A 127 16.43 9.51 11.37
N SER A 128 16.47 8.88 10.19
CA SER A 128 16.31 9.55 8.91
C SER A 128 15.59 8.64 7.92
N ILE A 129 14.80 9.27 7.04
CA ILE A 129 14.12 8.62 5.92
C ILE A 129 14.44 9.47 4.69
N GLN A 130 14.88 8.81 3.63
CA GLN A 130 15.09 9.43 2.32
C GLN A 130 14.20 8.69 1.34
N LEU A 131 13.37 9.43 0.61
CA LEU A 131 12.52 8.84 -0.40
C LEU A 131 13.29 8.70 -1.71
N ASN A 132 12.84 7.75 -2.53
CA ASN A 132 13.31 7.71 -3.91
C ASN A 132 12.87 9.01 -4.61
N PRO A 133 13.72 9.57 -5.50
CA PRO A 133 13.34 10.75 -6.26
C PRO A 133 12.10 10.46 -7.11
N SER A 134 11.24 11.45 -7.27
CA SER A 134 10.02 11.33 -8.11
C SER A 134 10.34 11.06 -9.58
N ASN A 135 11.54 11.41 -10.03
CA ASN A 135 12.09 11.15 -11.36
C ASN A 135 13.29 10.20 -11.27
N LEU A 136 13.04 8.91 -11.07
CA LEU A 136 14.08 7.90 -11.08
C LEU A 136 14.68 7.76 -12.50
N THR A 137 15.84 8.36 -12.73
CA THR A 137 16.64 8.11 -13.93
C THR A 137 17.53 6.91 -13.67
N LEU A 138 17.22 5.77 -14.29
CA LEU A 138 18.10 4.61 -14.30
C LEU A 138 19.16 4.81 -15.38
N ASP A 139 20.35 5.25 -14.99
CA ASP A 139 21.52 5.17 -15.88
C ASP A 139 22.01 3.73 -15.92
N LEU A 140 21.30 2.92 -16.69
CA LEU A 140 21.80 1.63 -17.13
C LEU A 140 22.99 1.99 -18.02
N GLN A 141 24.21 1.77 -17.54
CA GLN A 141 25.49 1.95 -18.26
C GLN A 141 25.58 1.01 -19.49
N LEU A 142 24.57 1.09 -20.35
CA LEU A 142 24.41 0.26 -21.51
C LEU A 142 25.44 0.72 -22.54
N PRO A 143 26.19 -0.20 -23.12
CA PRO A 143 27.03 0.10 -24.27
C PRO A 143 26.22 0.86 -25.32
N SER A 144 26.84 1.84 -25.97
CA SER A 144 26.20 2.70 -26.99
C SER A 144 25.58 1.95 -28.17
N LYS A 145 25.90 0.66 -28.32
CA LYS A 145 25.36 -0.25 -29.33
C LYS A 145 24.01 -0.89 -28.96
N VAL A 146 23.53 -0.71 -27.74
CA VAL A 146 22.22 -1.25 -27.32
C VAL A 146 21.12 -0.34 -27.87
N PRO A 147 20.21 -0.84 -28.73
CA PRO A 147 19.12 -0.03 -29.27
C PRO A 147 18.22 0.47 -28.13
N ARG A 148 18.04 1.78 -28.03
CA ARG A 148 17.14 2.41 -27.06
C ARG A 148 15.81 2.69 -27.74
N ARG A 149 14.73 2.12 -27.24
CA ARG A 149 13.36 2.46 -27.65
C ARG A 149 12.80 3.45 -26.64
N SER A 150 12.51 4.67 -27.05
CA SER A 150 11.81 5.65 -26.21
C SER A 150 10.40 5.12 -25.91
N PHE A 151 10.06 4.97 -24.64
CA PHE A 151 8.69 4.70 -24.24
C PHE A 151 7.90 6.02 -24.32
N ARG A 152 7.05 6.19 -25.33
CA ARG A 152 6.06 7.28 -25.35
C ARG A 152 4.85 6.80 -24.57
N GLY A 153 4.81 7.10 -23.28
CA GLY A 153 3.58 6.98 -22.48
C GLY A 153 2.59 8.04 -22.96
N ARG A 154 1.38 7.60 -23.29
CA ARG A 154 0.22 8.45 -23.61
C ARG A 154 -0.47 8.86 -22.32
#